data_AF-A0A7L4YU75-F1
#
_entry.id   AF-A0A7L4YU75-F1
#
_cell.length_a   1.000
_cell.length_b   1.000
_cell.length_c   1.000
_cell.angle_alpha   90.00
_cell.angle_beta   90.00
_cell.angle_gamma   90.00
#
_symmetry.space_group_name_H-M   'P 1'
#
loop_
_entity.id
_entity.type
_entity.pdbx_description
1 polymer ?
#
loop_
_entity_poly.entity_id
_entity_poly.type
_entity_poly.pdbx_seq_one_letter_code
_entity_poly.pdbx_strand_id
1 'polypeptide(L)' 'MGLVVSASQVGAPFDVLPFPEMSMSAVSDALEDARIQYEQHTRACRQCRADSAPCAVAKHLWRLFNKARQLQLRSNGA' A
#
# COMPACT_ATOMS: atom_id res chain seq x y z
N MET A 1 -17.11 43.82 -26.38
CA MET A 1 -17.18 42.62 -25.52
C MET A 1 -16.61 41.46 -26.32
N GLY A 2 -15.33 41.15 -26.15
CA GLY A 2 -14.64 40.05 -26.85
C GLY A 2 -13.81 39.29 -25.84
N LEU A 3 -14.20 38.05 -25.57
CA LEU A 3 -13.53 37.17 -24.61
C LEU A 3 -12.25 36.64 -25.27
N VAL A 4 -11.09 37.02 -24.72
CA VAL A 4 -9.80 36.42 -25.09
C VAL A 4 -9.71 35.04 -24.44
N VAL A 5 -9.63 34.01 -25.28
CA VAL A 5 -9.13 32.69 -24.90
C VAL A 5 -7.61 32.76 -25.02
N SER A 6 -6.87 32.37 -23.98
CA SER A 6 -5.42 32.14 -24.10
C SER A 6 -4.99 31.06 -23.12
N ALA A 7 -4.37 30.04 -23.70
CA ALA A 7 -4.12 28.74 -23.15
C ALA A 7 -3.07 28.76 -22.02
N SER A 8 -3.44 28.16 -20.90
CA SER A 8 -2.53 27.83 -19.81
C SER A 8 -1.53 26.76 -20.25
N GLN A 9 -0.27 27.17 -20.31
CA GLN A 9 0.82 26.64 -19.50
C GLN A 9 1.14 25.12 -19.58
N VAL A 10 2.27 24.85 -20.25
CA VAL A 10 3.38 23.98 -19.79
C VAL A 10 3.06 22.49 -19.58
N GLY A 11 3.48 21.67 -20.55
CA GLY A 11 3.75 20.25 -20.37
C GLY A 11 5.25 20.00 -20.38
N ALA A 12 5.82 19.78 -19.20
CA ALA A 12 7.22 19.45 -18.95
C ALA A 12 7.64 18.13 -19.65
N PRO A 13 8.95 17.93 -19.91
CA PRO A 13 9.46 16.70 -20.51
C PRO A 13 9.20 15.51 -19.59
N PHE A 14 8.87 14.37 -20.21
CA PHE A 14 8.82 13.05 -19.59
C PHE A 14 10.23 12.69 -19.10
N ASP A 15 10.56 13.13 -17.89
CA ASP A 15 11.72 12.65 -17.17
C ASP A 15 11.46 11.18 -16.85
N VAL A 16 12.32 10.34 -17.45
CA VAL A 16 12.44 8.92 -17.18
C VAL A 16 12.66 8.76 -15.68
N LEU A 17 11.60 8.47 -14.93
CA LEU A 17 11.75 8.04 -13.56
C LEU A 17 12.45 6.67 -13.59
N PRO A 18 13.64 6.52 -12.99
CA PRO A 18 14.23 5.22 -12.80
C PRO A 18 13.23 4.38 -11.99
N PHE A 19 13.04 3.12 -12.39
CA PHE A 19 12.25 2.12 -11.67
C PHE A 19 12.39 2.35 -10.16
N PRO A 20 11.29 2.53 -9.40
CA PRO A 20 11.40 2.89 -8.00
C PRO A 20 12.13 1.77 -7.29
N GLU A 21 13.38 2.04 -6.92
CA GLU A 21 14.08 1.31 -5.89
C GLU A 21 13.16 1.37 -4.68
N MET A 22 12.54 0.23 -4.36
CA MET A 22 11.52 0.15 -3.32
C MET A 22 12.22 0.40 -1.98
N SER A 23 12.31 1.67 -1.62
CA SER A 23 13.13 2.14 -0.51
C SER A 23 12.64 1.45 0.76
N MET A 24 13.56 1.21 1.70
CA MET A 24 13.23 0.53 2.97
C MET A 24 12.06 1.20 3.72
N SER A 25 11.92 2.52 3.57
CA SER A 25 10.77 3.29 4.05
C SER A 25 9.46 2.89 3.37
N ALA A 26 9.44 2.69 2.05
CA ALA A 26 8.26 2.23 1.31
C ALA A 26 7.85 0.79 1.69
N VAL A 27 8.81 -0.07 2.04
CA VAL A 27 8.53 -1.41 2.57
C VAL A 27 7.90 -1.35 3.97
N SER A 28 8.38 -0.43 4.82
CA SER A 28 7.84 -0.21 6.15
C SER A 28 6.43 0.41 6.10
N ASP A 29 6.20 1.36 5.20
CA ASP A 29 4.88 1.95 4.95
C ASP A 29 3.87 0.90 4.45
N ALA A 30 4.28 0.05 3.51
CA ALA A 30 3.46 -1.05 3.02
C ALA A 30 3.13 -2.10 4.10
N LEU A 31 4.03 -2.29 5.08
CA LEU A 31 3.78 -3.16 6.22
C LEU A 31 2.74 -2.56 7.17
N GLU A 32 2.83 -1.25 7.42
CA GLU A 32 1.88 -0.52 8.26
C GLU A 32 0.49 -0.46 7.63
N ASP A 33 0.39 -0.21 6.32
CA ASP A 33 -0.86 -0.29 5.56
C ASP A 33 -1.50 -1.69 5.63
N ALA A 34 -0.72 -2.74 5.36
CA ALA A 34 -1.21 -4.11 5.42
C ALA A 34 -1.72 -4.49 6.81
N ARG A 35 -1.09 -3.97 7.87
CA ARG A 35 -1.56 -4.14 9.26
C ARG A 35 -2.91 -3.44 9.48
N ILE A 36 -3.04 -2.19 9.06
CA ILE A 36 -4.28 -1.42 9.20
C ILE A 36 -5.42 -2.13 8.46
N GLN A 37 -5.18 -2.60 7.24
CA GLN A 37 -6.17 -3.34 6.45
C GLN A 37 -6.62 -4.63 7.16
N TYR A 38 -5.69 -5.37 7.78
CA TYR A 38 -6.02 -6.55 8.57
C TYR A 38 -6.89 -6.20 9.80
N GLU A 39 -6.52 -5.17 10.57
CA GLU A 39 -7.28 -4.73 11.75
C GLU A 39 -8.69 -4.20 11.36
N GLN A 40 -8.80 -3.44 10.28
CA GLN A 40 -10.10 -2.99 9.77
C GLN A 40 -10.95 -4.17 9.30
N HIS A 41 -10.35 -5.13 8.60
CA HIS A 41 -11.04 -6.31 8.11
C HIS A 41 -11.60 -7.18 9.25
N THR A 42 -10.81 -7.40 10.30
CA THR A 42 -11.28 -8.19 11.46
C THR A 42 -12.45 -7.53 12.20
N ARG A 43 -12.51 -6.18 12.23
CA ARG A 43 -13.64 -5.44 12.82
C ARG A 43 -14.89 -5.43 11.93
N ALA A 44 -14.71 -5.36 10.61
CA ALA A 44 -15.80 -5.27 9.64
C ALA A 44 -16.37 -6.63 9.21
N CYS A 45 -15.55 -7.69 9.20
CA CYS A 45 -15.95 -9.01 8.74
C CYS A 45 -16.81 -9.72 9.80
N ARG A 46 -18.06 -10.01 9.44
CA ARG A 46 -19.00 -10.75 10.31
C ARG A 46 -18.47 -12.13 10.70
N GLN A 47 -17.81 -12.86 9.79
CA GLN A 47 -17.26 -14.20 10.07
C GLN A 47 -16.11 -14.13 11.07
N CYS A 48 -15.15 -13.22 10.87
CA CYS A 48 -14.05 -13.01 11.82
C CYS A 48 -14.57 -12.58 13.20
N ARG A 49 -15.64 -11.77 13.23
CA ARG A 49 -16.25 -11.28 14.47
C ARG A 49 -17.12 -12.32 15.18
N ALA A 50 -17.78 -13.20 14.46
CA ALA A 50 -18.74 -14.17 15.00
C ALA A 50 -18.06 -15.47 15.44
N ASP A 51 -17.16 -16.03 14.61
CA ASP A 51 -16.56 -17.34 14.86
C ASP A 51 -15.16 -17.25 15.48
N SER A 52 -14.56 -16.05 15.57
CA SER A 52 -13.13 -15.88 15.85
C SER A 52 -12.21 -16.71 14.93
N ALA A 53 -12.77 -17.30 13.86
CA ALA A 53 -12.07 -18.06 12.84
C ALA A 53 -11.61 -17.08 11.74
N PRO A 54 -10.32 -17.12 11.35
CA PRO A 54 -9.82 -16.23 10.31
C PRO A 54 -10.45 -16.60 8.97
N CYS A 55 -11.25 -15.70 8.42
CA CYS A 55 -11.83 -15.89 7.09
C CYS A 55 -10.72 -15.92 6.02
N ALA A 56 -11.04 -16.36 4.80
CA ALA A 56 -10.07 -16.46 3.72
C ALA A 56 -9.34 -15.13 3.42
N VAL A 57 -10.04 -14.00 3.56
CA VAL A 57 -9.49 -12.66 3.35
C VAL A 57 -8.54 -12.27 4.49
N ALA A 58 -8.94 -12.48 5.75
CA ALA A 58 -8.06 -12.27 6.90
C ALA A 58 -6.78 -13.12 6.78
N LYS A 59 -6.91 -14.39 6.37
CA LYS A 59 -5.77 -15.29 6.11
C LYS A 59 -4.90 -14.81 4.95
N HIS A 60 -5.48 -14.16 3.93
CA HIS A 60 -4.72 -13.59 2.82
C HIS A 60 -3.94 -12.34 3.27
N LEU A 61 -4.60 -11.40 3.95
CA LEU A 61 -3.98 -10.20 4.50
C LEU A 61 -2.85 -10.55 5.48
N TRP A 62 -3.06 -11.53 6.35
CA TRP A 62 -2.03 -11.99 7.28
C TRP A 62 -0.81 -12.62 6.57
N ARG A 63 -1.02 -13.31 5.44
CA ARG A 63 0.09 -13.82 4.61
C ARG A 63 0.87 -12.70 3.94
N LEU A 64 0.19 -11.68 3.41
CA LEU A 64 0.83 -10.50 2.83
C LEU A 64 1.67 -9.76 3.87
N PHE A 65 1.10 -9.52 5.05
CA PHE A 65 1.80 -8.88 6.16
C PHE A 65 3.07 -9.63 6.59
N ASN A 66 2.98 -10.96 6.79
CA ASN A 66 4.17 -11.74 7.14
C ASN A 66 5.24 -11.74 6.05
N LYS A 67 4.83 -11.79 4.77
CA LYS A 67 5.78 -11.72 3.66
C LYS A 67 6.49 -10.37 3.62
N ALA A 68 5.76 -9.26 3.79
CA ALA A 68 6.32 -7.91 3.87
C ALA A 68 7.27 -7.79 5.06
N ARG A 69 6.88 -8.30 6.24
CA ARG A 69 7.73 -8.33 7.44
C ARG A 69 9.01 -9.12 7.24
N GLN A 70 8.94 -10.30 6.63
CA GLN A 70 10.11 -11.10 6.31
C GLN A 70 11.03 -10.41 5.31
N LEU A 71 10.47 -9.73 4.31
CA LEU A 71 11.25 -8.93 3.36
C LEU A 71 11.96 -7.78 4.09
N GLN A 72 11.27 -7.06 4.97
CA GLN A 72 11.86 -5.99 5.77
C GLN A 72 12.97 -6.48 6.69
N LEU A 73 12.78 -7.62 7.38
CA LEU A 73 13.82 -8.22 8.22
C LEU A 73 15.05 -8.64 7.40
N ARG A 74 14.84 -9.15 6.19
CA ARG A 74 15.94 -9.51 5.26
C ARG A 74 16.66 -8.26 4.74
N SER A 75 15.93 -7.20 4.42
CA SER A 75 16.51 -5.93 3.98
C SER A 75 17.24 -5.17 5.09
N ASN A 76 16.83 -5.35 6.36
CA ASN A 76 17.46 -4.73 7.52
C ASN A 76 18.65 -5.53 8.10
N GLY A 77 18.85 -6.76 7.63
CA GLY A 77 19.93 -7.66 8.07
C GLY A 77 21.09 -7.77 7.08
N ALA A 78 21.11 -6.91 6.06
CA ALA A 78 22.18 -6.79 5.07
C ALA A 78 23.04 -5.56 5.35
#